data_AF-A0A9B0TS61-F1
#
_entry.id   AF-A0A9B0TS61-F1
#
_cell.length_a   1.000
_cell.length_b   1.000
_cell.length_c   1.000
_cell.angle_alpha   90.00
_cell.angle_beta   90.00
_cell.angle_gamma   90.00
#
_symmetry.space_group_name_H-M   'P 1'
#
loop_
_entity.id
_entity.type
_entity.pdbx_description
1 polymer ?
#
loop_
_entity_poly.entity_id
_entity_poly.type
_entity_poly.pdbx_seq_one_letter_code
_entity_poly.pdbx_strand_id
1 'polypeptide(L)'
;MLMLVIFGVLLHEVPLSGQDEAPPEEAVGEPLHDYAGIRLPEEHIPFFLHNNRHIATLCRKDSRCPFKKHLENLKYCWGYEKSCKPGYRFGYPVCNYVDMGWTDTLESAQDIFWRQADFGYAGERLEEVHELCQPEQTGDSGLLCSRYLQYCRATNLYLDLRHIKRNHDRFKEDFFQSGEIGGHCKLDVHTLMSEGQRKSPLQSWFAELQSYTQLNFRPIEDGKCDIVIEKPTYFMKFDAGVNMYHHFCDFLNLYITQHVNNSFSTDVYIVMWDTDGKIRVTILARSTEYRKILNQNELVNALKTVSVFEVRIVDYKYKELGFLDQLRITHNTDIFIGMHGAGLTHLLFLPDWAAVFELYNCEDERCYLDLARLRGVHYVTWRKRNKVFPQDKGHHPTLGEHPKFTNYSFDVEEFMYLVLQAADHVSQHPKWPFKKKHDEL
;
A
#
# COMPACT_ATOMS: atom_id res chain seq x y z
N MET A 1 40.95 -26.45 -60.43
CA MET A 1 39.64 -26.48 -61.13
C MET A 1 38.59 -25.92 -60.19
N LEU A 2 37.99 -24.79 -60.59
CA LEU A 2 36.64 -24.26 -60.32
C LEU A 2 36.04 -24.35 -58.90
N MET A 3 35.27 -23.40 -58.38
CA MET A 3 34.84 -22.02 -58.69
C MET A 3 33.74 -21.73 -57.64
N LEU A 4 33.74 -20.51 -57.05
CA LEU A 4 32.60 -19.71 -56.53
C LEU A 4 31.53 -20.38 -55.60
N VAL A 5 31.02 -19.73 -54.57
CA VAL A 5 30.11 -18.57 -54.67
C VAL A 5 30.12 -17.74 -53.37
N ILE A 6 30.14 -16.43 -53.60
CA ILE A 6 29.98 -15.30 -52.69
C ILE A 6 28.49 -15.12 -52.35
N PHE A 7 28.16 -14.78 -51.11
CA PHE A 7 26.99 -13.93 -50.82
C PHE A 7 27.38 -12.87 -49.80
N GLY A 8 27.53 -11.64 -50.29
CA GLY A 8 27.57 -10.43 -49.48
C GLY A 8 26.17 -9.89 -49.26
N VAL A 9 25.92 -9.35 -48.08
CA VAL A 9 24.80 -8.46 -47.80
C VAL A 9 25.38 -7.15 -47.30
N LEU A 10 25.15 -6.09 -48.08
CA LEU A 10 25.45 -4.71 -47.74
C LEU A 10 24.60 -4.25 -46.56
N LEU A 11 25.21 -3.67 -45.55
CA LEU A 11 24.56 -2.66 -44.69
C LEU A 11 25.40 -1.38 -44.77
N HIS A 12 24.70 -0.30 -45.13
CA HIS A 12 25.21 1.04 -45.37
C HIS A 12 25.93 1.61 -44.14
N GLU A 13 27.06 2.28 -44.40
CA GLU A 13 27.69 3.21 -43.48
C GLU A 13 26.75 4.40 -43.22
N VAL A 14 26.42 4.62 -41.95
CA VAL A 14 25.87 5.90 -41.47
C VAL A 14 27.04 6.69 -40.88
N PRO A 15 27.32 7.92 -41.33
CA PRO A 15 28.46 8.68 -40.86
C PRO A 15 28.22 9.18 -39.43
N LEU A 16 29.06 8.71 -38.50
CA LEU A 16 29.19 9.28 -37.15
C LEU A 16 29.89 10.64 -37.25
N SER A 17 29.09 11.70 -37.37
CA SER A 17 29.51 13.07 -37.12
C SER A 17 28.87 13.53 -35.81
N GLY A 18 29.58 13.29 -34.71
CA GLY A 18 29.34 13.94 -33.42
C GLY A 18 30.70 14.28 -32.84
N GLN A 19 31.04 15.56 -32.87
CA GLN A 19 32.24 16.07 -32.19
C GLN A 19 32.09 15.78 -30.70
N ASP A 20 33.05 15.04 -30.15
CA ASP A 20 33.26 14.93 -28.70
C ASP A 20 33.59 16.32 -28.14
N GLU A 21 32.59 17.02 -27.61
CA GLU A 21 32.84 18.03 -26.58
C GLU A 21 33.31 17.29 -25.33
N ALA A 22 34.50 17.68 -24.84
CA ALA A 22 35.08 17.14 -23.63
C ALA A 22 34.08 17.19 -22.46
N PRO A 23 34.07 16.19 -21.55
CA PRO A 23 33.24 16.25 -20.35
C PRO A 23 33.61 17.52 -19.56
N PRO A 24 32.64 18.27 -19.03
CA PRO A 24 32.96 19.37 -18.12
C PRO A 24 33.74 18.80 -16.94
N GLU A 25 34.83 19.47 -16.56
CA GLU A 25 35.58 19.18 -15.33
C GLU A 25 34.61 18.86 -14.19
N GLU A 26 34.80 17.69 -13.54
CA GLU A 26 34.02 17.32 -12.37
C GLU A 26 34.13 18.44 -11.34
N ALA A 27 33.04 19.19 -11.18
CA ALA A 27 32.96 20.25 -10.19
C ALA A 27 33.37 19.68 -8.83
N VAL A 28 34.24 20.37 -8.08
CA VAL A 28 34.75 19.95 -6.77
C VAL A 28 33.87 20.53 -5.66
N GLY A 29 33.44 19.73 -4.66
CA GLY A 29 32.60 20.18 -3.53
C GLY A 29 31.44 19.24 -3.19
N GLU A 30 30.47 19.65 -2.38
CA GLU A 30 29.12 19.05 -2.25
C GLU A 30 28.09 20.01 -2.88
N PRO A 31 27.00 19.51 -3.49
CA PRO A 31 25.98 20.40 -4.04
C PRO A 31 25.32 21.24 -2.93
N LEU A 32 24.90 22.47 -3.25
CA LEU A 32 24.26 23.39 -2.31
C LEU A 32 22.84 22.95 -1.91
N HIS A 33 22.29 21.95 -2.59
CA HIS A 33 20.98 21.36 -2.34
C HIS A 33 20.95 19.92 -2.87
N ASP A 34 20.11 19.08 -2.27
CA ASP A 34 19.84 17.73 -2.78
C ASP A 34 18.94 17.78 -4.02
N TYR A 35 19.52 18.08 -5.18
CA TYR A 35 18.77 18.07 -6.44
C TYR A 35 18.33 16.68 -6.87
N ALA A 36 19.00 15.61 -6.40
CA ALA A 36 18.65 14.24 -6.73
C ALA A 36 17.34 13.81 -6.04
N GLY A 37 17.03 14.41 -4.88
CA GLY A 37 15.76 14.28 -4.19
C GLY A 37 14.55 14.88 -4.94
N ILE A 38 14.78 15.75 -5.93
CA ILE A 38 13.71 16.35 -6.76
C ILE A 38 13.33 15.38 -7.88
N ARG A 39 12.44 14.42 -7.57
CA ARG A 39 11.98 13.39 -8.52
C ARG A 39 10.68 13.80 -9.22
N LEU A 40 10.76 14.87 -10.00
CA LEU A 40 9.67 15.39 -10.82
C LEU A 40 9.92 15.14 -12.31
N PRO A 41 8.86 15.00 -13.13
CA PRO A 41 8.98 15.07 -14.59
C PRO A 41 9.68 16.34 -15.03
N GLU A 42 10.43 16.29 -16.13
CA GLU A 42 11.20 17.45 -16.62
C GLU A 42 10.30 18.65 -16.89
N GLU A 43 9.08 18.42 -17.37
CA GLU A 43 8.11 19.48 -17.65
C GLU A 43 7.63 20.19 -16.38
N HIS A 44 7.72 19.55 -15.22
CA HIS A 44 7.27 20.10 -13.93
C HIS A 44 8.35 20.93 -13.23
N ILE A 45 9.62 20.79 -13.62
CA ILE A 45 10.75 21.47 -12.99
C ILE A 45 10.62 23.01 -13.00
N PRO A 46 10.24 23.68 -14.11
CA PRO A 46 10.07 25.14 -14.11
C PRO A 46 9.01 25.62 -13.11
N PHE A 47 7.90 24.89 -12.98
CA PHE A 47 6.81 25.20 -12.06
C PHE A 47 7.25 25.00 -10.60
N PHE A 48 7.95 23.89 -10.31
CA PHE A 48 8.54 23.63 -9.00
C PHE A 48 9.51 24.73 -8.58
N LEU A 49 10.42 25.15 -9.47
CA LEU A 49 11.39 26.21 -9.19
C LEU A 49 10.74 27.59 -9.00
N HIS A 50 9.62 27.86 -9.68
CA HIS A 50 8.84 29.08 -9.45
C HIS A 50 8.25 29.10 -8.04
N ASN A 51 7.63 27.99 -7.61
CA ASN A 51 7.06 27.85 -6.27
C ASN A 51 8.16 27.86 -5.19
N ASN A 52 9.32 27.26 -5.48
CA ASN A 52 10.46 27.12 -4.57
C ASN A 52 11.60 28.07 -4.91
N ARG A 53 11.35 29.38 -4.85
CA ARG A 53 12.32 30.42 -5.22
C ARG A 53 13.67 30.34 -4.48
N HIS A 54 13.65 29.83 -3.25
CA HIS A 54 14.87 29.63 -2.46
C HIS A 54 15.77 28.56 -3.11
N ILE A 55 15.20 27.43 -3.53
CA ILE A 55 15.91 26.37 -4.29
C ILE A 55 16.36 26.91 -5.65
N ALA A 56 15.51 27.67 -6.36
CA ALA A 56 15.91 28.29 -7.63
C ALA A 56 17.11 29.24 -7.46
N THR A 57 17.21 29.93 -6.32
CA THR A 57 18.33 30.81 -5.98
C THR A 57 19.61 30.02 -5.70
N LEU A 58 19.51 28.90 -4.97
CA LEU A 58 20.63 27.98 -4.75
C LEU A 58 21.11 27.38 -6.06
N CYS A 59 20.19 26.85 -6.87
CA CYS A 59 20.45 26.26 -8.19
C CYS A 59 21.15 27.24 -9.14
N ARG A 60 20.81 28.53 -9.10
CA ARG A 60 21.48 29.55 -9.93
C ARG A 60 22.95 29.75 -9.57
N LYS A 61 23.29 29.62 -8.28
CA LYS A 61 24.66 29.80 -7.77
C LYS A 61 25.47 28.51 -7.88
N ASP A 62 24.82 27.36 -7.85
CA ASP A 62 25.45 26.06 -7.86
C ASP A 62 25.90 25.67 -9.28
N SER A 63 27.18 25.35 -9.48
CA SER A 63 27.69 24.86 -10.76
C SER A 63 27.07 23.52 -11.16
N ARG A 64 26.68 22.69 -10.18
CA ARG A 64 26.17 21.32 -10.37
C ARG A 64 24.66 21.20 -10.48
N CYS A 65 23.92 22.30 -10.35
CA CYS A 65 22.46 22.20 -10.47
C CYS A 65 22.07 21.69 -11.88
N PRO A 66 21.36 20.56 -12.00
CA PRO A 66 20.97 20.01 -13.31
C PRO A 66 19.86 20.84 -13.99
N PHE A 67 19.21 21.73 -13.23
CA PHE A 67 18.02 22.45 -13.67
C PHE A 67 18.30 23.86 -14.20
N LYS A 68 19.55 24.21 -14.51
CA LYS A 68 19.92 25.56 -14.97
C LYS A 68 19.12 26.05 -16.16
N LYS A 69 18.85 25.16 -17.14
CA LYS A 69 18.02 25.47 -18.32
C LYS A 69 16.61 25.95 -17.98
N HIS A 70 16.07 25.56 -16.82
CA HIS A 70 14.72 25.92 -16.37
C HIS A 70 14.68 27.22 -15.54
N LEU A 71 15.84 27.85 -15.27
CA LEU A 71 15.91 29.10 -14.52
C LEU A 71 15.67 30.35 -15.39
N GLU A 72 15.67 30.21 -16.70
CA GLU A 72 15.45 31.31 -17.64
C GLU A 72 13.97 31.72 -17.62
N ASN A 73 13.71 32.93 -17.14
CA ASN A 73 12.43 33.63 -17.17
C ASN A 73 11.29 33.15 -16.24
N LEU A 74 11.33 31.95 -15.65
CA LEU A 74 10.33 31.43 -14.67
C LEU A 74 8.87 31.83 -14.98
N LYS A 75 8.49 31.89 -16.26
CA LYS A 75 7.13 32.22 -16.74
C LYS A 75 6.19 31.01 -16.64
N TYR A 76 6.34 30.26 -15.55
CA TYR A 76 5.64 29.02 -15.26
C TYR A 76 5.28 29.06 -13.78
N CYS A 77 4.06 28.69 -13.43
CA CYS A 77 3.59 28.54 -12.06
C CYS A 77 2.39 27.60 -12.04
N TRP A 78 2.18 26.88 -10.95
CA TRP A 78 1.10 25.92 -10.87
C TRP A 78 -0.28 26.59 -10.93
N GLY A 79 -0.36 27.83 -10.40
CA GLY A 79 -1.58 28.62 -10.39
C GLY A 79 -2.04 29.00 -9.00
N TYR A 80 -1.69 28.20 -7.99
CA TYR A 80 -2.04 28.44 -6.59
C TYR A 80 -1.07 29.40 -5.89
N GLU A 81 0.07 29.72 -6.49
CA GLU A 81 1.00 30.70 -5.93
C GLU A 81 0.42 32.11 -6.04
N LYS A 82 0.45 32.89 -4.95
CA LYS A 82 -0.05 34.28 -4.94
C LYS A 82 0.60 35.19 -5.98
N SER A 83 1.82 34.86 -6.43
CA SER A 83 2.55 35.59 -7.46
C SER A 83 2.29 35.12 -8.89
N CYS A 84 1.48 34.08 -9.08
CA CYS A 84 1.25 33.46 -10.38
C CYS A 84 0.34 34.32 -11.25
N LYS A 85 0.76 34.56 -12.51
CA LYS A 85 -0.09 35.23 -13.51
C LYS A 85 -0.87 34.16 -14.27
N PRO A 86 -2.14 34.40 -14.67
CA PRO A 86 -2.94 33.43 -15.42
C PRO A 86 -2.23 32.88 -16.66
N GLY A 87 -1.54 33.73 -17.43
CA GLY A 87 -0.79 33.30 -18.62
C GLY A 87 0.46 32.45 -18.37
N TYR A 88 0.83 32.21 -17.10
CA TYR A 88 1.97 31.36 -16.71
C TYR A 88 1.51 30.04 -16.07
N ARG A 89 0.19 29.84 -15.91
CA ARG A 89 -0.37 28.62 -15.33
C ARG A 89 -0.04 27.39 -16.17
N PHE A 90 -0.06 26.22 -15.53
CA PHE A 90 -0.10 24.96 -16.24
C PHE A 90 -1.32 24.96 -17.19
N GLY A 91 -1.13 24.41 -18.39
CA GLY A 91 -1.93 24.75 -19.58
C GLY A 91 -3.45 24.71 -19.41
N TYR A 92 -4.17 25.52 -20.20
CA TYR A 92 -5.62 25.58 -20.18
C TYR A 92 -6.26 24.57 -21.14
N PRO A 93 -7.46 24.04 -20.82
CA PRO A 93 -8.25 23.31 -21.80
C PRO A 93 -8.64 24.23 -22.97
N VAL A 94 -8.68 23.65 -24.17
CA VAL A 94 -9.22 24.33 -25.35
C VAL A 94 -10.75 24.23 -25.30
N CYS A 95 -11.42 25.33 -24.95
CA CYS A 95 -12.87 25.42 -24.91
C CYS A 95 -13.39 26.02 -26.22
N ASN A 96 -14.20 25.26 -26.96
CA ASN A 96 -14.71 25.67 -28.29
C ASN A 96 -16.17 26.15 -28.28
N TYR A 97 -16.91 25.90 -27.19
CA TYR A 97 -18.29 26.33 -27.01
C TYR A 97 -18.57 26.47 -25.51
N VAL A 98 -19.63 27.22 -25.18
CA VAL A 98 -20.10 27.43 -23.81
C VAL A 98 -21.33 26.55 -23.57
N ASP A 99 -21.32 25.77 -22.49
CA ASP A 99 -22.53 25.15 -21.97
C ASP A 99 -23.24 26.13 -21.03
N MET A 100 -24.32 26.75 -21.52
CA MET A 100 -25.11 27.73 -20.77
C MET A 100 -25.78 27.16 -19.51
N GLY A 101 -25.78 25.83 -19.32
CA GLY A 101 -26.20 25.20 -18.07
C GLY A 101 -25.22 25.41 -16.91
N TRP A 102 -23.95 25.74 -17.22
CA TRP A 102 -22.88 25.87 -16.23
C TRP A 102 -22.32 27.30 -16.12
N THR A 103 -22.25 28.05 -17.22
CA THR A 103 -21.58 29.36 -17.28
C THR A 103 -21.97 30.15 -18.52
N ASP A 104 -21.79 31.47 -18.46
CA ASP A 104 -22.20 32.39 -19.53
C ASP A 104 -21.07 32.73 -20.52
N THR A 105 -19.80 32.48 -20.16
CA THR A 105 -18.63 32.79 -21.02
C THR A 105 -17.61 31.65 -21.06
N LEU A 106 -16.78 31.64 -22.11
CA LEU A 106 -15.66 30.68 -22.25
C LEU A 106 -14.62 30.88 -21.15
N GLU A 107 -14.33 32.13 -20.79
CA GLU A 107 -13.38 32.45 -19.72
C GLU A 107 -13.84 31.92 -18.37
N SER A 108 -15.14 32.04 -18.07
CA SER A 108 -15.70 31.50 -16.84
C SER A 108 -15.75 29.97 -16.86
N ALA A 109 -15.97 29.33 -18.02
CA ALA A 109 -15.82 27.88 -18.17
C ALA A 109 -14.39 27.40 -17.86
N GLN A 110 -13.39 28.13 -18.40
CA GLN A 110 -11.98 27.85 -18.15
C GLN A 110 -11.59 28.06 -16.69
N ASP A 111 -12.11 29.11 -16.05
CA ASP A 111 -11.88 29.35 -14.63
C ASP A 111 -12.50 28.24 -13.76
N ILE A 112 -13.74 27.84 -14.04
CA ILE A 112 -14.40 26.72 -13.33
C ILE A 112 -13.58 25.43 -13.47
N PHE A 113 -13.15 25.10 -14.68
CA PHE A 113 -12.28 23.93 -14.90
C PHE A 113 -11.00 24.03 -14.09
N TRP A 114 -10.29 25.15 -14.17
CA TRP A 114 -9.03 25.33 -13.44
C TRP A 114 -9.23 25.18 -11.92
N ARG A 115 -10.33 25.75 -11.40
CA ARG A 115 -10.64 25.78 -9.96
C ARG A 115 -11.06 24.41 -9.41
N GLN A 116 -11.76 23.60 -10.21
CA GLN A 116 -12.35 22.33 -9.75
C GLN A 116 -11.61 21.07 -10.22
N ALA A 117 -10.96 21.12 -11.38
CA ALA A 117 -10.41 19.95 -12.08
C ALA A 117 -8.90 20.06 -12.37
N ASP A 118 -8.27 21.19 -12.04
CA ASP A 118 -6.83 21.43 -12.23
C ASP A 118 -6.17 21.89 -10.91
N PHE A 119 -4.95 22.44 -10.96
CA PHE A 119 -4.19 22.91 -9.80
C PHE A 119 -4.89 23.98 -8.95
N GLY A 120 -5.96 24.61 -9.45
CA GLY A 120 -6.81 25.47 -8.63
C GLY A 120 -7.48 24.71 -7.47
N TYR A 121 -7.75 23.41 -7.64
CA TYR A 121 -8.25 22.56 -6.56
C TYR A 121 -7.25 22.47 -5.40
N ALA A 122 -5.95 22.29 -5.69
CA ALA A 122 -4.90 22.27 -4.68
C ALA A 122 -4.76 23.64 -4.00
N GLY A 123 -4.92 24.73 -4.76
CA GLY A 123 -4.95 26.09 -4.23
C GLY A 123 -6.06 26.31 -3.21
N GLU A 124 -7.27 25.84 -3.50
CA GLU A 124 -8.41 25.94 -2.58
C GLU A 124 -8.13 25.15 -1.28
N ARG A 125 -7.55 23.93 -1.38
CA ARG A 125 -7.15 23.16 -0.18
C ARG A 125 -6.12 23.91 0.66
N LEU A 126 -5.13 24.55 0.02
CA LEU A 126 -4.11 25.35 0.68
C LEU A 126 -4.69 26.57 1.42
N GLU A 127 -5.66 27.26 0.82
CA GLU A 127 -6.32 28.43 1.42
C GLU A 127 -7.22 28.06 2.60
N GLU A 128 -7.74 26.84 2.63
CA GLU A 128 -8.56 26.32 3.73
C GLU A 128 -7.75 25.82 4.94
N VAL A 129 -6.42 25.63 4.78
CA VAL A 129 -5.59 25.10 5.87
C VAL A 129 -5.51 26.09 7.03
N HIS A 130 -5.86 25.61 8.22
CA HIS A 130 -5.73 26.35 9.47
C HIS A 130 -5.15 25.47 10.59
N GLU A 131 -4.61 26.11 11.63
CA GLU A 131 -4.04 25.44 12.80
C GLU A 131 -5.13 24.94 13.73
N LEU A 132 -5.14 23.63 14.02
CA LEU A 132 -6.00 23.03 15.04
C LEU A 132 -5.22 22.77 16.35
N CYS A 133 -3.93 22.47 16.25
CA CYS A 133 -3.04 22.18 17.37
C CYS A 133 -1.76 23.00 17.18
N GLN A 134 -1.59 24.02 18.02
CA GLN A 134 -0.52 25.01 17.89
C GLN A 134 0.67 24.64 18.80
N PRO A 135 1.89 24.47 18.25
CA PRO A 135 3.08 24.21 19.06
C PRO A 135 3.43 25.45 19.88
N GLU A 136 3.75 25.29 21.17
CA GLU A 136 4.17 26.40 22.04
C GLU A 136 5.69 26.63 21.99
N GLN A 137 6.45 25.57 21.69
CA GLN A 137 7.91 25.57 21.62
C GLN A 137 8.42 24.71 20.45
N THR A 138 9.68 24.89 20.08
CA THR A 138 10.36 23.99 19.14
C THR A 138 10.37 22.56 19.69
N GLY A 139 9.94 21.59 18.88
CA GLY A 139 9.80 20.18 19.28
C GLY A 139 8.38 19.81 19.75
N ASP A 140 7.51 20.78 20.00
CA ASP A 140 6.10 20.49 20.28
C ASP A 140 5.37 19.97 19.03
N SER A 141 4.21 19.36 19.26
CA SER A 141 3.37 18.82 18.21
C SER A 141 2.59 19.91 17.50
N GLY A 142 2.21 19.63 16.25
CA GLY A 142 1.37 20.51 15.45
C GLY A 142 0.34 19.72 14.65
N LEU A 143 -0.83 20.31 14.42
CA LEU A 143 -1.85 19.80 13.50
C LEU A 143 -2.43 20.95 12.69
N LEU A 144 -2.27 20.87 11.38
CA LEU A 144 -2.82 21.77 10.38
C LEU A 144 -3.80 20.97 9.54
N CYS A 145 -5.02 21.46 9.34
CA CYS A 145 -6.00 20.78 8.49
C CYS A 145 -6.74 21.76 7.59
N SER A 146 -7.11 21.31 6.40
CA SER A 146 -8.09 22.00 5.56
C SER A 146 -9.50 21.83 6.14
N ARG A 147 -10.45 22.57 5.59
CA ARG A 147 -11.87 22.42 5.87
C ARG A 147 -12.31 20.96 5.80
N TYR A 148 -13.16 20.55 6.72
CA TYR A 148 -13.66 19.19 6.95
C TYR A 148 -12.57 18.13 7.15
N LEU A 149 -11.33 18.52 7.47
CA LEU A 149 -10.20 17.61 7.64
C LEU A 149 -9.96 16.72 6.41
N GLN A 150 -10.18 17.27 5.21
CA GLN A 150 -9.94 16.53 3.95
C GLN A 150 -8.44 16.35 3.69
N TYR A 151 -7.63 17.31 4.11
CA TYR A 151 -6.18 17.24 4.17
C TYR A 151 -5.72 17.64 5.57
N CYS A 152 -4.80 16.88 6.14
CA CYS A 152 -4.16 17.22 7.41
C CYS A 152 -2.65 16.98 7.35
N ARG A 153 -1.89 17.85 8.01
CA ARG A 153 -0.45 17.72 8.23
C ARG A 153 -0.18 17.81 9.72
N ALA A 154 0.54 16.82 10.24
CA ALA A 154 0.94 16.79 11.64
C ALA A 154 2.47 16.81 11.79
N THR A 155 2.94 17.36 12.90
CA THR A 155 4.33 17.25 13.37
C THR A 155 4.32 16.64 14.77
N ASN A 156 5.27 15.73 15.05
CA ASN A 156 5.38 15.00 16.32
C ASN A 156 4.04 14.38 16.76
N LEU A 157 3.39 13.67 15.83
CA LEU A 157 2.13 12.97 16.05
C LEU A 157 2.34 11.76 16.95
N TYR A 158 1.53 11.65 18.01
CA TYR A 158 1.48 10.49 18.88
C TYR A 158 0.35 9.55 18.48
N LEU A 159 0.63 8.24 18.46
CA LEU A 159 -0.34 7.17 18.23
C LEU A 159 -0.10 6.03 19.24
N ASP A 160 -1.09 5.73 20.07
CA ASP A 160 -1.12 4.56 20.94
C ASP A 160 -1.94 3.44 20.28
N LEU A 161 -1.26 2.42 19.80
CA LEU A 161 -1.89 1.29 19.12
C LEU A 161 -2.12 0.07 20.04
N ARG A 162 -1.85 0.18 21.35
CA ARG A 162 -1.87 -0.97 22.27
C ARG A 162 -3.28 -1.50 22.54
N HIS A 163 -4.28 -0.62 22.55
CA HIS A 163 -5.66 -0.96 22.96
C HIS A 163 -6.69 -0.96 21.82
N ILE A 164 -6.22 -0.83 20.58
CA ILE A 164 -7.06 -0.84 19.38
C ILE A 164 -7.92 -2.10 19.26
N LYS A 165 -9.21 -1.89 19.01
CA LYS A 165 -10.21 -2.93 18.70
C LYS A 165 -10.43 -3.00 17.19
N ARG A 166 -9.68 -3.87 16.51
CA ARG A 166 -9.91 -4.22 15.10
C ARG A 166 -11.24 -4.96 14.93
N ASN A 167 -11.92 -4.73 13.81
CA ASN A 167 -13.09 -5.49 13.38
C ASN A 167 -12.96 -5.75 11.87
N HIS A 168 -14.01 -6.30 11.26
CA HIS A 168 -14.07 -6.58 9.82
C HIS A 168 -14.57 -5.39 8.99
N ASP A 169 -14.72 -4.21 9.60
CA ASP A 169 -15.13 -3.01 8.91
C ASP A 169 -13.88 -2.21 8.55
N ARG A 170 -13.48 -2.30 7.29
CA ARG A 170 -12.31 -1.62 6.72
C ARG A 170 -12.33 -0.11 6.95
N PHE A 171 -13.53 0.46 7.05
CA PHE A 171 -13.78 1.88 7.18
C PHE A 171 -14.36 2.25 8.54
N LYS A 172 -14.07 1.43 9.56
CA LYS A 172 -14.51 1.68 10.92
C LYS A 172 -14.10 3.08 11.37
N GLU A 173 -15.10 3.92 11.55
CA GLU A 173 -14.96 5.24 12.13
C GLU A 173 -14.69 5.13 13.64
N ASP A 174 -14.16 6.19 14.24
CA ASP A 174 -14.00 6.31 15.69
C ASP A 174 -13.05 5.24 16.27
N PHE A 175 -12.00 4.94 15.50
CA PHE A 175 -11.00 3.92 15.79
C PHE A 175 -10.20 4.19 17.07
N PHE A 176 -9.92 5.46 17.36
CA PHE A 176 -9.16 5.92 18.52
C PHE A 176 -10.04 6.48 19.62
N GLN A 177 -9.68 6.16 20.86
CA GLN A 177 -10.19 6.80 22.07
C GLN A 177 -9.35 8.02 22.45
N SER A 178 -9.88 8.83 23.37
CA SER A 178 -9.14 9.97 23.92
C SER A 178 -7.83 9.50 24.56
N GLY A 179 -6.75 10.20 24.24
CA GLY A 179 -5.38 9.87 24.63
C GLY A 179 -4.66 8.89 23.71
N GLU A 180 -5.34 8.23 22.77
CA GLU A 180 -4.70 7.28 21.84
C GLU A 180 -4.15 7.94 20.57
N ILE A 181 -4.59 9.15 20.25
CA ILE A 181 -4.04 9.98 19.17
C ILE A 181 -3.93 11.41 19.68
N GLY A 182 -2.81 12.08 19.41
CA GLY A 182 -2.62 13.43 19.94
C GLY A 182 -1.24 14.03 19.74
N GLY A 183 -0.99 15.10 20.48
CA GLY A 183 0.26 15.85 20.45
C GLY A 183 0.40 16.81 21.63
N HIS A 184 1.62 17.19 21.96
CA HIS A 184 1.93 18.21 22.95
C HIS A 184 1.80 19.59 22.29
N CYS A 185 0.66 20.26 22.47
CA CYS A 185 0.35 21.53 21.82
C CYS A 185 -0.85 22.20 22.49
N LYS A 186 -1.19 23.42 22.07
CA LYS A 186 -2.47 24.06 22.39
C LYS A 186 -3.53 23.67 21.36
N LEU A 187 -4.47 22.80 21.75
CA LEU A 187 -5.53 22.30 20.86
C LEU A 187 -6.78 23.18 20.90
N ASP A 188 -7.27 23.59 19.73
CA ASP A 188 -8.59 24.20 19.56
C ASP A 188 -9.66 23.12 19.34
N VAL A 189 -10.14 22.58 20.44
CA VAL A 189 -11.18 21.52 20.44
C VAL A 189 -12.48 22.01 19.82
N HIS A 190 -12.83 23.29 20.00
CA HIS A 190 -14.07 23.84 19.45
C HIS A 190 -14.02 23.84 17.91
N THR A 191 -12.94 24.36 17.34
CA THR A 191 -12.75 24.38 15.89
C THR A 191 -12.66 22.96 15.33
N LEU A 192 -11.86 22.07 15.95
CA LEU A 192 -11.77 20.67 15.55
C LEU A 192 -13.15 20.00 15.45
N MET A 193 -13.96 20.09 16.50
CA MET A 193 -15.29 19.48 16.52
C MET A 193 -16.26 20.15 15.53
N SER A 194 -16.04 21.41 15.19
CA SER A 194 -16.84 22.13 14.20
C SER A 194 -16.60 21.69 12.77
N GLU A 195 -15.59 20.87 12.47
CA GLU A 195 -15.30 20.41 11.11
C GLU A 195 -15.97 19.06 10.74
N GLY A 196 -16.79 18.52 11.65
CA GLY A 196 -17.42 17.20 11.50
C GLY A 196 -18.59 17.09 10.52
N GLN A 197 -18.98 18.17 9.81
CA GLN A 197 -20.19 18.15 8.98
C GLN A 197 -20.10 17.21 7.77
N ARG A 198 -18.88 16.86 7.32
CA ARG A 198 -18.63 15.90 6.23
C ARG A 198 -17.87 14.66 6.71
N LYS A 199 -18.19 14.18 7.92
CA LYS A 199 -17.68 12.90 8.42
C LYS A 199 -18.05 11.77 7.44
N SER A 200 -17.04 11.18 6.81
CA SER A 200 -17.18 10.04 5.91
C SER A 200 -15.82 9.37 5.76
N PRO A 201 -15.75 8.02 5.79
CA PRO A 201 -14.49 7.30 5.88
C PRO A 201 -13.46 7.63 4.80
N LEU A 202 -13.90 7.91 3.56
CA LEU A 202 -13.03 8.19 2.41
C LEU A 202 -13.01 9.67 2.00
N GLN A 203 -13.75 10.55 2.69
CA GLN A 203 -13.84 11.97 2.32
C GLN A 203 -13.20 12.90 3.36
N SER A 204 -12.96 12.41 4.58
CA SER A 204 -12.49 13.21 5.71
C SER A 204 -11.72 12.35 6.73
N TRP A 205 -10.72 12.95 7.36
CA TRP A 205 -10.02 12.39 8.52
C TRP A 205 -10.68 12.70 9.86
N PHE A 206 -11.84 13.37 9.87
CA PHE A 206 -12.51 13.78 11.09
C PHE A 206 -12.82 12.59 12.01
N ALA A 207 -13.23 11.45 11.46
CA ALA A 207 -13.54 10.27 12.25
C ALA A 207 -12.34 9.79 13.10
N GLU A 208 -11.12 9.87 12.57
CA GLU A 208 -9.89 9.46 13.24
C GLU A 208 -9.32 10.55 14.14
N LEU A 209 -9.61 11.82 13.84
CA LEU A 209 -9.02 12.97 14.52
C LEU A 209 -9.96 13.62 15.55
N GLN A 210 -11.24 13.30 15.60
CA GLN A 210 -12.16 13.90 16.60
C GLN A 210 -11.76 13.59 18.05
N SER A 211 -11.01 12.51 18.29
CA SER A 211 -10.46 12.14 19.60
C SER A 211 -9.02 12.63 19.82
N TYR A 212 -8.48 13.44 18.89
CA TYR A 212 -7.16 14.05 19.01
C TYR A 212 -7.05 14.79 20.34
N THR A 213 -6.05 14.41 21.12
CA THR A 213 -5.91 14.84 22.50
C THR A 213 -4.68 15.74 22.67
N GLN A 214 -4.87 16.87 23.35
CA GLN A 214 -3.76 17.67 23.86
C GLN A 214 -3.06 16.90 24.98
N LEU A 215 -1.82 16.50 24.73
CA LEU A 215 -1.00 15.72 25.65
C LEU A 215 -0.28 16.64 26.63
N ASN A 216 -0.07 16.15 27.85
CA ASN A 216 0.69 16.83 28.90
C ASN A 216 2.16 16.38 28.96
N PHE A 217 2.63 15.68 27.92
CA PHE A 217 3.99 15.17 27.78
C PHE A 217 4.42 15.30 26.32
N ARG A 218 5.72 15.41 26.08
CA ARG A 218 6.31 15.40 24.74
C ARG A 218 6.56 13.96 24.29
N PRO A 219 5.89 13.45 23.25
CA PRO A 219 5.91 12.02 22.93
C PRO A 219 7.31 11.43 22.72
N ILE A 220 8.19 12.17 22.03
CA ILE A 220 9.53 11.71 21.65
C ILE A 220 10.51 11.99 22.79
N GLU A 221 10.58 13.23 23.25
CA GLU A 221 11.54 13.71 24.26
C GLU A 221 11.35 13.04 25.62
N ASP A 222 10.11 12.77 26.03
CA ASP A 222 9.81 12.12 27.30
C ASP A 222 9.83 10.57 27.20
N GLY A 223 10.25 10.02 26.05
CA GLY A 223 10.41 8.58 25.83
C GLY A 223 9.09 7.80 25.93
N LYS A 224 7.99 8.35 25.39
CA LYS A 224 6.65 7.74 25.48
C LYS A 224 6.29 6.85 24.29
N CYS A 225 7.18 6.74 23.31
CA CYS A 225 7.00 5.93 22.11
C CYS A 225 7.95 4.71 22.12
N ASP A 226 7.40 3.51 21.88
CA ASP A 226 8.20 2.30 21.65
C ASP A 226 8.90 2.33 20.28
N ILE A 227 8.30 3.04 19.32
CA ILE A 227 8.77 3.19 17.94
C ILE A 227 8.68 4.66 17.57
N VAL A 228 9.76 5.22 17.03
CA VAL A 228 9.82 6.59 16.51
C VAL A 228 10.06 6.53 15.01
N ILE A 229 9.21 7.20 14.23
CA ILE A 229 9.32 7.27 12.77
C ILE A 229 9.67 8.71 12.40
N GLU A 230 10.93 8.93 12.02
CA GLU A 230 11.43 10.25 11.61
C GLU A 230 11.22 10.52 10.11
N LYS A 231 11.12 9.45 9.31
CA LYS A 231 10.92 9.55 7.87
C LYS A 231 9.52 10.12 7.56
N PRO A 232 9.38 11.09 6.64
CA PRO A 232 8.08 11.64 6.29
C PRO A 232 7.10 10.53 5.88
N THR A 233 5.90 10.57 6.46
CA THR A 233 4.94 9.46 6.36
C THR A 233 3.58 10.00 5.92
N TYR A 234 3.04 9.42 4.86
CA TYR A 234 1.67 9.65 4.41
C TYR A 234 0.75 8.57 4.97
N PHE A 235 -0.30 8.97 5.67
CA PHE A 235 -1.41 8.08 6.02
C PHE A 235 -2.45 8.16 4.91
N MET A 236 -2.88 7.01 4.41
CA MET A 236 -3.83 6.93 3.29
C MET A 236 -4.85 5.83 3.50
N LYS A 237 -6.13 6.17 3.40
CA LYS A 237 -7.21 5.19 3.28
C LYS A 237 -7.46 4.92 1.80
N PHE A 238 -7.12 3.73 1.33
CA PHE A 238 -7.39 3.37 -0.06
C PHE A 238 -8.87 3.05 -0.27
N ASP A 239 -9.37 3.22 -1.48
CA ASP A 239 -10.72 2.78 -1.85
C ASP A 239 -10.79 1.24 -1.91
N ALA A 240 -9.71 0.56 -2.32
CA ALA A 240 -9.56 -0.89 -2.27
C ALA A 240 -8.26 -1.36 -1.61
N GLY A 241 -8.34 -2.41 -0.77
CA GLY A 241 -7.21 -2.93 0.02
C GLY A 241 -6.25 -3.80 -0.79
N VAL A 242 -6.08 -3.50 -2.08
CA VAL A 242 -5.24 -4.24 -3.03
C VAL A 242 -3.96 -3.46 -3.34
N ASN A 243 -4.07 -2.30 -4.00
CA ASN A 243 -2.99 -1.36 -4.23
C ASN A 243 -3.55 0.03 -4.63
N MET A 244 -2.72 1.08 -4.53
CA MET A 244 -3.08 2.47 -4.83
C MET A 244 -3.40 2.78 -6.30
N TYR A 245 -3.17 1.84 -7.22
CA TYR A 245 -3.44 2.00 -8.65
C TYR A 245 -4.74 1.33 -9.08
N HIS A 246 -5.38 0.55 -8.18
CA HIS A 246 -6.62 -0.13 -8.49
C HIS A 246 -7.76 0.87 -8.70
N HIS A 247 -7.81 1.91 -7.85
CA HIS A 247 -8.68 3.06 -8.06
C HIS A 247 -7.83 4.31 -8.29
N PHE A 248 -8.12 5.02 -9.38
CA PHE A 248 -7.35 6.19 -9.80
C PHE A 248 -7.40 7.34 -8.78
N CYS A 249 -8.45 7.41 -7.95
CA CYS A 249 -8.62 8.42 -6.90
C CYS A 249 -7.52 8.34 -5.83
N ASP A 250 -7.07 7.14 -5.45
CA ASP A 250 -6.05 6.96 -4.42
C ASP A 250 -4.71 7.60 -4.84
N PHE A 251 -4.30 7.34 -6.10
CA PHE A 251 -3.14 7.96 -6.70
C PHE A 251 -3.26 9.49 -6.78
N LEU A 252 -4.42 9.99 -7.23
CA LEU A 252 -4.66 11.43 -7.36
C LEU A 252 -4.62 12.14 -6.00
N ASN A 253 -5.18 11.53 -4.96
CA ASN A 253 -5.14 12.08 -3.59
C ASN A 253 -3.70 12.21 -3.07
N LEU A 254 -2.85 11.19 -3.29
CA LEU A 254 -1.44 11.27 -2.92
C LEU A 254 -0.70 12.35 -3.72
N TYR A 255 -0.99 12.46 -5.01
CA TYR A 255 -0.38 13.48 -5.87
C TYR A 255 -0.75 14.90 -5.44
N ILE A 256 -2.03 15.18 -5.19
CA ILE A 256 -2.50 16.48 -4.70
C ILE A 256 -1.92 16.78 -3.31
N THR A 257 -1.84 15.78 -2.43
CA THR A 257 -1.23 15.91 -1.09
C THR A 257 0.21 16.40 -1.17
N GLN A 258 0.99 15.94 -2.16
CA GLN A 258 2.36 16.43 -2.38
C GLN A 258 2.41 17.90 -2.78
N HIS A 259 1.44 18.37 -3.58
CA HIS A 259 1.30 19.80 -3.91
C HIS A 259 0.93 20.64 -2.69
N VAL A 260 -0.06 20.21 -1.91
CA VAL A 260 -0.50 20.93 -0.69
C VAL A 260 0.62 20.96 0.36
N ASN A 261 1.42 19.90 0.46
CA ASN A 261 2.58 19.84 1.35
C ASN A 261 3.84 20.53 0.77
N ASN A 262 3.85 20.82 -0.53
CA ASN A 262 5.03 21.23 -1.31
C ASN A 262 6.25 20.32 -1.07
N SER A 263 6.03 19.01 -1.13
CA SER A 263 7.07 17.98 -0.96
C SER A 263 6.88 16.88 -1.99
N PHE A 264 7.91 16.69 -2.83
CA PHE A 264 7.90 15.74 -3.96
C PHE A 264 8.98 14.66 -3.81
N SER A 265 9.46 14.45 -2.59
CA SER A 265 10.38 13.37 -2.29
C SER A 265 9.64 12.04 -2.39
N THR A 266 10.31 11.07 -2.98
CA THR A 266 9.90 9.66 -2.96
C THR A 266 10.46 8.89 -1.75
N ASP A 267 11.37 9.50 -0.99
CA ASP A 267 11.92 8.91 0.22
C ASP A 267 10.94 9.13 1.38
N VAL A 268 9.80 8.46 1.29
CA VAL A 268 8.67 8.58 2.22
C VAL A 268 8.14 7.20 2.61
N TYR A 269 7.43 7.11 3.72
CA TYR A 269 6.59 5.97 4.01
C TYR A 269 5.14 6.24 3.59
N ILE A 270 4.46 5.21 3.12
CA ILE A 270 3.02 5.24 2.88
C ILE A 270 2.40 4.19 3.80
N VAL A 271 1.67 4.65 4.80
CA VAL A 271 0.90 3.80 5.71
C VAL A 271 -0.49 3.66 5.13
N MET A 272 -0.78 2.47 4.61
CA MET A 272 -2.14 2.07 4.26
C MET A 272 -2.96 1.97 5.55
N TRP A 273 -3.86 2.92 5.73
CA TRP A 273 -4.78 3.01 6.85
C TRP A 273 -5.96 2.06 6.63
N ASP A 274 -5.68 0.77 6.85
CA ASP A 274 -6.70 -0.29 6.80
C ASP A 274 -6.96 -0.80 8.22
N THR A 275 -8.23 -0.69 8.64
CA THR A 275 -8.67 -1.15 9.97
C THR A 275 -9.15 -2.61 9.96
N ASP A 276 -9.23 -3.23 8.77
CA ASP A 276 -9.64 -4.63 8.60
C ASP A 276 -8.54 -5.60 9.06
N GLY A 277 -8.91 -6.50 9.96
CA GLY A 277 -8.10 -7.66 10.31
C GLY A 277 -8.30 -8.78 9.29
N LYS A 278 -7.53 -8.78 8.19
CA LYS A 278 -7.61 -9.87 7.21
C LYS A 278 -7.20 -11.21 7.82
N ILE A 279 -7.95 -12.26 7.48
CA ILE A 279 -7.63 -13.64 7.80
C ILE A 279 -6.61 -14.14 6.77
N ARG A 280 -5.43 -14.53 7.27
CA ARG A 280 -4.30 -14.95 6.44
C ARG A 280 -4.48 -16.42 6.05
N VAL A 281 -4.82 -16.65 4.78
CA VAL A 281 -5.01 -17.98 4.22
C VAL A 281 -3.76 -18.39 3.46
N THR A 282 -3.14 -19.50 3.86
CA THR A 282 -1.93 -20.04 3.22
C THR A 282 -2.24 -21.39 2.60
N ILE A 283 -2.06 -21.50 1.29
CA ILE A 283 -2.15 -22.77 0.57
C ILE A 283 -0.74 -23.33 0.39
N LEU A 284 -0.49 -24.50 0.97
CA LEU A 284 0.71 -25.28 0.77
C LEU A 284 0.61 -26.06 -0.55
N ALA A 285 1.24 -25.50 -1.57
CA ALA A 285 1.44 -26.15 -2.87
C ALA A 285 2.52 -27.24 -2.77
N ARG A 286 2.58 -28.10 -3.79
CA ARG A 286 3.54 -29.21 -3.86
C ARG A 286 4.17 -29.30 -5.23
N SER A 287 5.50 -29.18 -5.29
CA SER A 287 6.31 -29.53 -6.45
C SER A 287 6.79 -30.98 -6.42
N THR A 288 5.88 -31.94 -6.17
CA THR A 288 6.15 -33.39 -6.18
C THR A 288 5.41 -34.09 -7.31
N GLU A 289 5.78 -35.30 -7.72
CA GLU A 289 5.08 -36.03 -8.81
C GLU A 289 3.59 -36.30 -8.53
N TYR A 290 3.26 -36.57 -7.27
CA TYR A 290 1.91 -36.92 -6.82
C TYR A 290 1.39 -35.95 -5.76
N ARG A 291 0.09 -36.04 -5.49
CA ARG A 291 -0.67 -35.19 -4.55
C ARG A 291 -0.59 -33.69 -4.90
N LYS A 292 -0.51 -33.35 -6.18
CA LYS A 292 -0.70 -31.97 -6.65
C LYS A 292 -2.19 -31.58 -6.60
N ILE A 293 -2.43 -30.30 -6.40
CA ILE A 293 -3.75 -29.66 -6.51
C ILE A 293 -3.92 -29.21 -7.97
N LEU A 294 -4.71 -29.95 -8.76
CA LEU A 294 -4.83 -29.72 -10.20
C LEU A 294 -5.54 -28.39 -10.52
N ASN A 295 -6.56 -28.03 -9.77
CA ASN A 295 -7.32 -26.79 -9.95
C ASN A 295 -6.94 -25.68 -8.93
N GLN A 296 -5.67 -25.62 -8.52
CA GLN A 296 -5.17 -24.66 -7.52
C GLN A 296 -5.54 -23.21 -7.86
N ASN A 297 -5.39 -22.79 -9.12
CA ASN A 297 -5.70 -21.42 -9.54
C ASN A 297 -7.17 -21.08 -9.37
N GLU A 298 -8.06 -22.04 -9.58
CA GLU A 298 -9.51 -21.88 -9.40
C GLU A 298 -9.85 -21.65 -7.94
N LEU A 299 -9.30 -22.47 -7.03
CA LEU A 299 -9.48 -22.32 -5.59
C LEU A 299 -8.93 -20.99 -5.07
N VAL A 300 -7.74 -20.60 -5.52
CA VAL A 300 -7.09 -19.34 -5.13
C VAL A 300 -7.90 -18.14 -5.62
N ASN A 301 -8.38 -18.17 -6.87
CA ASN A 301 -9.20 -17.10 -7.40
C ASN A 301 -10.51 -16.97 -6.64
N ALA A 302 -11.13 -18.10 -6.26
CA ALA A 302 -12.33 -18.10 -5.43
C ALA A 302 -12.07 -17.46 -4.05
N LEU A 303 -10.97 -17.82 -3.37
CA LEU A 303 -10.60 -17.19 -2.09
C LEU A 303 -10.37 -15.69 -2.22
N LYS A 304 -9.72 -15.25 -3.30
CA LYS A 304 -9.44 -13.83 -3.55
C LYS A 304 -10.70 -12.99 -3.83
N THR A 305 -11.84 -13.62 -4.11
CA THR A 305 -13.11 -12.89 -4.21
C THR A 305 -13.66 -12.44 -2.85
N VAL A 306 -13.16 -13.02 -1.75
CA VAL A 306 -13.56 -12.68 -0.39
C VAL A 306 -12.59 -11.62 0.16
N SER A 307 -13.08 -10.41 0.38
CA SER A 307 -12.25 -9.25 0.77
C SER A 307 -11.50 -9.42 2.10
N VAL A 308 -12.07 -10.21 3.02
CA VAL A 308 -11.47 -10.46 4.35
C VAL A 308 -10.30 -11.44 4.32
N PHE A 309 -10.00 -12.07 3.17
CA PHE A 309 -8.90 -13.02 3.05
C PHE A 309 -7.64 -12.36 2.46
N GLU A 310 -6.51 -12.58 3.15
CA GLU A 310 -5.18 -12.38 2.59
C GLU A 310 -4.65 -13.76 2.15
N VAL A 311 -4.68 -14.03 0.84
CA VAL A 311 -4.38 -15.35 0.28
C VAL A 311 -2.95 -15.39 -0.24
N ARG A 312 -2.18 -16.39 0.22
CA ARG A 312 -0.86 -16.70 -0.33
C ARG A 312 -0.68 -18.18 -0.62
N ILE A 313 0.16 -18.47 -1.60
CA ILE A 313 0.55 -19.83 -1.99
C ILE A 313 2.03 -19.98 -1.66
N VAL A 314 2.40 -21.11 -1.05
CA VAL A 314 3.78 -21.41 -0.68
C VAL A 314 4.14 -22.83 -1.05
N ASP A 315 5.39 -23.05 -1.45
CA ASP A 315 5.97 -24.38 -1.64
C ASP A 315 7.19 -24.50 -0.71
N TYR A 316 7.13 -25.41 0.27
CA TYR A 316 8.18 -25.59 1.29
C TYR A 316 9.31 -26.49 0.80
N LYS A 317 9.80 -26.20 -0.41
CA LYS A 317 10.94 -26.88 -1.00
C LYS A 317 12.23 -26.38 -0.35
N TYR A 318 12.94 -27.28 0.32
CA TYR A 318 14.13 -27.01 1.15
C TYR A 318 15.24 -26.17 0.47
N LYS A 319 15.34 -26.17 -0.86
CA LYS A 319 16.34 -25.39 -1.61
C LYS A 319 15.85 -24.01 -2.07
N GLU A 320 14.56 -23.76 -2.01
CA GLU A 320 13.95 -22.52 -2.51
C GLU A 320 13.51 -21.61 -1.37
N LEU A 321 13.17 -22.18 -0.21
CA LEU A 321 12.73 -21.43 0.96
C LEU A 321 13.37 -21.98 2.23
N GLY A 322 14.13 -21.13 2.92
CA GLY A 322 14.81 -21.49 4.16
C GLY A 322 13.82 -21.89 5.26
N PHE A 323 14.23 -22.80 6.15
CA PHE A 323 13.34 -23.33 7.19
C PHE A 323 12.77 -22.24 8.12
N LEU A 324 13.59 -21.25 8.50
CA LEU A 324 13.11 -20.11 9.30
C LEU A 324 12.02 -19.31 8.57
N ASP A 325 12.15 -19.11 7.26
CA ASP A 325 11.11 -18.44 6.47
C ASP A 325 9.84 -19.26 6.38
N GLN A 326 9.95 -20.59 6.24
CA GLN A 326 8.80 -21.50 6.31
C GLN A 326 8.08 -21.38 7.66
N LEU A 327 8.82 -21.31 8.77
CA LEU A 327 8.25 -21.11 10.11
C LEU A 327 7.61 -19.74 10.25
N ARG A 328 8.28 -18.65 9.83
CA ARG A 328 7.72 -17.29 9.86
C ARG A 328 6.42 -17.19 9.07
N ILE A 329 6.37 -17.82 7.90
CA ILE A 329 5.15 -17.95 7.11
C ILE A 329 4.12 -18.72 7.93
N THR A 330 4.40 -19.96 8.32
CA THR A 330 3.47 -20.82 9.06
C THR A 330 2.88 -20.12 10.29
N HIS A 331 3.73 -19.52 11.11
CA HIS A 331 3.36 -18.83 12.34
C HIS A 331 2.50 -17.58 12.10
N ASN A 332 2.60 -17.00 10.91
CA ASN A 332 1.75 -15.92 10.43
C ASN A 332 0.65 -16.43 9.46
N THR A 333 0.04 -17.58 9.77
CA THR A 333 -1.10 -18.16 9.03
C THR A 333 -2.29 -18.35 9.97
N ASP A 334 -3.49 -17.96 9.54
CA ASP A 334 -4.72 -18.19 10.30
C ASP A 334 -5.49 -19.40 9.77
N ILE A 335 -5.47 -19.64 8.46
CA ILE A 335 -6.00 -20.86 7.82
C ILE A 335 -4.90 -21.48 6.96
N PHE A 336 -4.46 -22.69 7.32
CA PHE A 336 -3.41 -23.43 6.61
C PHE A 336 -4.02 -24.59 5.82
N ILE A 337 -3.97 -24.50 4.49
CA ILE A 337 -4.64 -25.44 3.58
C ILE A 337 -3.57 -26.26 2.87
N GLY A 338 -3.67 -27.59 2.89
CA GLY A 338 -2.67 -28.42 2.23
C GLY A 338 -3.10 -29.86 2.04
N MET A 339 -2.38 -30.53 1.12
CA MET A 339 -2.50 -31.97 0.91
C MET A 339 -1.75 -32.74 2.01
N HIS A 340 -2.25 -33.92 2.37
CA HIS A 340 -1.59 -34.83 3.32
C HIS A 340 -0.12 -35.05 2.98
N GLY A 341 0.76 -34.93 3.97
CA GLY A 341 2.19 -35.22 3.87
C GLY A 341 3.04 -34.30 4.74
N ALA A 342 4.35 -34.53 4.77
CA ALA A 342 5.27 -33.91 5.74
C ALA A 342 5.13 -32.38 5.87
N GLY A 343 4.86 -31.63 4.80
CA GLY A 343 4.66 -30.18 4.92
C GLY A 343 3.47 -29.77 5.80
N LEU A 344 2.45 -30.64 5.95
CA LEU A 344 1.29 -30.37 6.82
C LEU A 344 1.65 -30.45 8.32
N THR A 345 2.81 -31.04 8.69
CA THR A 345 3.29 -31.02 10.09
C THR A 345 3.65 -29.62 10.57
N HIS A 346 3.78 -28.65 9.66
CA HIS A 346 3.90 -27.23 10.01
C HIS A 346 2.71 -26.74 10.84
N LEU A 347 1.58 -27.47 10.89
CA LEU A 347 0.47 -27.16 11.78
C LEU A 347 0.89 -26.98 13.26
N LEU A 348 2.02 -27.57 13.67
CA LEU A 348 2.59 -27.41 15.02
C LEU A 348 3.00 -25.97 15.34
N PHE A 349 3.37 -25.18 14.33
CA PHE A 349 3.84 -23.80 14.49
C PHE A 349 2.76 -22.76 14.18
N LEU A 350 1.54 -23.20 13.86
CA LEU A 350 0.40 -22.31 13.69
C LEU A 350 0.08 -21.59 15.01
N PRO A 351 -0.51 -20.39 14.95
CA PRO A 351 -1.02 -19.72 16.13
C PRO A 351 -2.22 -20.46 16.73
N ASP A 352 -2.51 -20.21 18.01
CA ASP A 352 -3.50 -20.97 18.78
C ASP A 352 -4.93 -20.92 18.22
N TRP A 353 -5.28 -19.85 17.49
CA TRP A 353 -6.61 -19.68 16.89
C TRP A 353 -6.76 -20.34 15.51
N ALA A 354 -5.67 -20.87 14.95
CA ALA A 354 -5.65 -21.25 13.55
C ALA A 354 -6.50 -22.49 13.23
N ALA A 355 -6.86 -22.59 11.96
CA ALA A 355 -7.45 -23.78 11.36
C ALA A 355 -6.49 -24.42 10.33
N VAL A 356 -6.43 -25.75 10.32
CA VAL A 356 -5.78 -26.54 9.27
C VAL A 356 -6.85 -27.23 8.43
N PHE A 357 -6.78 -27.06 7.11
CA PHE A 357 -7.64 -27.77 6.15
C PHE A 357 -6.80 -28.79 5.39
N GLU A 358 -6.96 -30.07 5.76
CA GLU A 358 -6.39 -31.19 5.02
C GLU A 358 -7.27 -31.51 3.79
N LEU A 359 -6.79 -31.09 2.62
CA LEU A 359 -7.51 -31.24 1.34
C LEU A 359 -7.71 -32.70 0.95
N TYR A 360 -6.80 -33.60 1.29
CA TYR A 360 -7.04 -35.02 1.10
C TYR A 360 -6.16 -35.81 2.04
N ASN A 361 -6.78 -36.57 2.93
CA ASN A 361 -6.13 -37.32 4.02
C ASN A 361 -5.59 -38.69 3.62
N CYS A 362 -5.62 -39.05 2.32
CA CYS A 362 -5.14 -40.36 1.84
C CYS A 362 -5.80 -41.55 2.56
N GLU A 363 -7.08 -41.42 2.92
CA GLU A 363 -7.88 -42.41 3.66
C GLU A 363 -7.44 -42.61 5.12
N ASP A 364 -6.56 -41.76 5.64
CA ASP A 364 -6.09 -41.76 7.02
C ASP A 364 -6.29 -40.38 7.67
N GLU A 365 -7.55 -40.06 7.95
CA GLU A 365 -7.94 -38.80 8.60
C GLU A 365 -7.32 -38.62 9.99
N ARG A 366 -7.15 -39.73 10.73
CA ARG A 366 -6.72 -39.68 12.13
C ARG A 366 -5.32 -39.10 12.30
N CYS A 367 -4.44 -39.29 11.31
CA CYS A 367 -3.05 -38.84 11.38
C CYS A 367 -2.93 -37.35 11.71
N TYR A 368 -3.52 -36.48 10.89
CA TYR A 368 -3.44 -35.02 11.12
C TYR A 368 -4.59 -34.50 12.00
N LEU A 369 -5.73 -35.17 12.05
CA LEU A 369 -6.79 -34.85 13.02
C LEU A 369 -6.28 -34.96 14.46
N ASP A 370 -5.64 -36.07 14.82
CA ASP A 370 -5.11 -36.26 16.18
C ASP A 370 -3.97 -35.27 16.47
N LEU A 371 -3.11 -34.98 15.48
CA LEU A 371 -2.03 -34.00 15.65
C LEU A 371 -2.57 -32.57 15.86
N ALA A 372 -3.56 -32.17 15.07
CA ALA A 372 -4.23 -30.88 15.21
C ALA A 372 -4.94 -30.76 16.57
N ARG A 373 -5.64 -31.82 17.00
CA ARG A 373 -6.27 -31.90 18.33
C ARG A 373 -5.24 -31.75 19.45
N LEU A 374 -4.09 -32.42 19.35
CA LEU A 374 -3.02 -32.32 20.36
C LEU A 374 -2.38 -30.93 20.40
N ARG A 375 -2.20 -30.28 19.24
CA ARG A 375 -1.71 -28.90 19.17
C ARG A 375 -2.76 -27.88 19.64
N GLY A 376 -4.04 -28.22 19.59
CA GLY A 376 -5.15 -27.34 19.95
C GLY A 376 -5.57 -26.40 18.82
N VAL A 377 -5.32 -26.77 17.55
CA VAL A 377 -5.77 -26.02 16.36
C VAL A 377 -6.97 -26.71 15.73
N HIS A 378 -7.83 -25.93 15.06
CA HIS A 378 -9.04 -26.47 14.44
C HIS A 378 -8.70 -27.31 13.21
N TYR A 379 -9.29 -28.50 13.09
CA TYR A 379 -9.07 -29.38 11.95
C TYR A 379 -10.30 -29.41 11.05
N VAL A 380 -10.07 -29.23 9.74
CA VAL A 380 -11.08 -29.25 8.69
C VAL A 380 -10.67 -30.26 7.63
N THR A 381 -11.64 -31.04 7.14
CA THR A 381 -11.51 -31.86 5.94
C THR A 381 -12.87 -32.00 5.25
N TRP A 382 -12.90 -32.67 4.10
CA TRP A 382 -14.09 -32.81 3.28
C TRP A 382 -15.18 -33.63 3.96
N ARG A 383 -16.39 -33.07 4.05
CA ARG A 383 -17.58 -33.80 4.54
C ARG A 383 -18.13 -34.77 3.51
N LYS A 384 -17.97 -34.43 2.22
CA LYS A 384 -18.52 -35.17 1.09
C LYS A 384 -17.40 -35.70 0.21
N ARG A 385 -17.20 -37.03 0.21
CA ARG A 385 -16.12 -37.67 -0.58
C ARG A 385 -16.27 -37.48 -2.09
N ASN A 386 -17.50 -37.32 -2.59
CA ASN A 386 -17.76 -37.06 -4.01
C ASN A 386 -17.42 -35.62 -4.45
N LYS A 387 -16.84 -34.80 -3.57
CA LYS A 387 -16.31 -33.46 -3.87
C LYS A 387 -14.79 -33.42 -4.00
N VAL A 388 -14.15 -34.58 -3.88
CA VAL A 388 -12.71 -34.80 -4.08
C VAL A 388 -12.54 -35.69 -5.30
N PHE A 389 -11.84 -35.19 -6.31
CA PHE A 389 -11.74 -35.85 -7.62
C PHE A 389 -10.29 -36.30 -7.88
N PRO A 390 -9.98 -37.60 -7.79
CA PRO A 390 -8.66 -38.10 -8.17
C PRO A 390 -8.47 -38.01 -9.69
N GLN A 391 -7.25 -37.71 -10.13
CA GLN A 391 -6.87 -37.66 -11.54
C GLN A 391 -6.99 -39.03 -12.22
N ASP A 392 -6.53 -40.05 -11.49
CA ASP A 392 -6.54 -41.45 -11.87
C ASP A 392 -6.58 -42.31 -10.59
N LYS A 393 -6.49 -43.62 -10.75
CA LYS A 393 -6.54 -44.56 -9.61
C LYS A 393 -5.24 -44.61 -8.77
N GLY A 394 -4.23 -43.84 -9.17
CA GLY A 394 -2.88 -43.85 -8.62
C GLY A 394 -2.09 -45.07 -9.03
N HIS A 395 -0.77 -44.93 -9.12
CA HIS A 395 0.10 -46.01 -9.60
C HIS A 395 1.34 -46.12 -8.73
N HIS A 396 1.30 -47.00 -7.73
CA HIS A 396 2.49 -47.35 -6.95
C HIS A 396 3.37 -48.32 -7.75
N PRO A 397 4.70 -48.13 -7.79
CA PRO A 397 5.62 -49.01 -8.53
C PRO A 397 5.53 -50.50 -8.14
N THR A 398 5.09 -50.81 -6.91
CA THR A 398 5.04 -52.20 -6.40
C THR A 398 3.70 -52.61 -5.78
N LEU A 399 2.79 -51.67 -5.48
CA LEU A 399 1.55 -51.95 -4.72
C LEU A 399 0.28 -51.79 -5.57
N GLY A 400 0.41 -51.37 -6.83
CA GLY A 400 -0.74 -51.13 -7.70
C GLY A 400 -1.46 -49.81 -7.40
N GLU A 401 -2.79 -49.80 -7.54
CA GLU A 401 -3.63 -48.61 -7.33
C GLU A 401 -3.50 -48.10 -5.89
N HIS A 402 -3.09 -46.84 -5.71
CA HIS A 402 -2.84 -46.29 -4.38
C HIS A 402 -3.08 -44.77 -4.32
N PRO A 403 -3.94 -44.25 -3.40
CA PRO A 403 -4.33 -42.84 -3.35
C PRO A 403 -3.19 -41.82 -3.16
N LYS A 404 -2.12 -42.22 -2.46
CA LYS A 404 -0.90 -41.38 -2.31
C LYS A 404 -0.14 -41.12 -3.63
N PHE A 405 -0.42 -41.88 -4.70
CA PHE A 405 0.29 -41.87 -5.98
C PHE A 405 -0.60 -41.38 -7.13
N THR A 406 -1.51 -40.44 -6.85
CA THR A 406 -2.29 -39.67 -7.85
C THR A 406 -2.37 -38.18 -7.47
N ASN A 407 -2.92 -37.36 -8.35
CA ASN A 407 -3.21 -35.94 -8.12
C ASN A 407 -4.71 -35.71 -7.95
N TYR A 408 -5.10 -34.55 -7.44
CA TYR A 408 -6.49 -34.29 -7.07
C TYR A 408 -6.96 -32.92 -7.56
N SER A 409 -8.21 -32.84 -8.03
CA SER A 409 -8.97 -31.60 -8.10
C SER A 409 -10.11 -31.61 -7.08
N PHE A 410 -10.63 -30.43 -6.79
CA PHE A 410 -11.56 -30.21 -5.69
C PHE A 410 -12.74 -29.34 -6.12
N ASP A 411 -13.92 -29.62 -5.57
CA ASP A 411 -15.11 -28.81 -5.81
C ASP A 411 -14.97 -27.43 -5.14
N VAL A 412 -15.07 -26.37 -5.94
CA VAL A 412 -14.82 -24.98 -5.49
C VAL A 412 -15.86 -24.52 -4.48
N GLU A 413 -17.12 -24.87 -4.68
CA GLU A 413 -18.22 -24.42 -3.82
C GLU A 413 -18.11 -25.01 -2.41
N GLU A 414 -17.93 -26.34 -2.31
CA GLU A 414 -17.74 -27.01 -1.01
C GLU A 414 -16.41 -26.60 -0.37
N PHE A 415 -15.35 -26.36 -1.16
CA PHE A 415 -14.09 -25.79 -0.66
C PHE A 415 -14.31 -24.43 0.02
N MET A 416 -14.96 -23.49 -0.67
CA MET A 416 -15.22 -22.16 -0.14
C MET A 416 -16.11 -22.21 1.10
N TYR A 417 -17.13 -23.07 1.12
CA TYR A 417 -17.97 -23.29 2.30
C TYR A 417 -17.17 -23.73 3.52
N LEU A 418 -16.25 -24.68 3.37
CA LEU A 418 -15.40 -25.17 4.47
C LEU A 418 -14.40 -24.12 4.93
N VAL A 419 -13.82 -23.34 4.01
CA VAL A 419 -12.89 -22.26 4.36
C VAL A 419 -13.59 -21.12 5.09
N LEU A 420 -14.82 -20.76 4.70
CA LEU A 420 -15.62 -19.77 5.42
C LEU A 420 -15.96 -20.22 6.84
N GLN A 421 -16.25 -21.51 7.06
CA GLN A 421 -16.43 -22.03 8.42
C GLN A 421 -15.15 -22.00 9.26
N ALA A 422 -14.01 -22.29 8.63
CA ALA A 422 -12.71 -22.13 9.29
C ALA A 422 -12.44 -20.66 9.64
N ALA A 423 -12.83 -19.73 8.77
CA ALA A 423 -12.74 -18.30 9.01
C ALA A 423 -13.62 -17.82 10.16
N ASP A 424 -14.85 -18.32 10.27
CA ASP A 424 -15.74 -18.07 11.40
C ASP A 424 -15.15 -18.58 12.73
N HIS A 425 -14.52 -19.76 12.70
CA HIS A 425 -13.83 -20.29 13.87
C HIS A 425 -12.67 -19.40 14.33
N VAL A 426 -11.83 -18.98 13.36
CA VAL A 426 -10.69 -18.07 13.61
C VAL A 426 -11.19 -16.74 14.18
N SER A 427 -12.20 -16.13 13.57
CA SER A 427 -12.67 -14.78 13.92
C SER A 427 -13.32 -14.69 15.29
N GLN A 428 -13.88 -15.80 15.78
CA GLN A 428 -14.50 -15.89 17.10
C GLN A 428 -13.50 -16.16 18.24
N HIS A 429 -12.25 -16.49 17.93
CA HIS A 429 -11.26 -16.81 18.94
C HIS A 429 -10.82 -15.55 19.72
N PRO A 430 -10.84 -15.53 21.07
CA PRO A 430 -10.60 -14.32 21.87
C PRO A 430 -9.19 -13.73 21.74
N LYS A 431 -8.21 -14.53 21.32
CA LYS A 431 -6.84 -14.07 21.03
C LYS A 431 -6.65 -13.54 19.61
N TRP A 432 -7.66 -13.64 18.74
CA TRP A 432 -7.63 -13.14 17.36
C TRP A 432 -8.46 -11.84 17.24
N PRO A 433 -8.04 -10.85 16.42
CA PRO A 433 -6.78 -10.81 15.69
C PRO A 433 -5.60 -10.54 16.62
N PHE A 434 -4.49 -11.23 16.39
CA PHE A 434 -3.26 -10.96 17.12
C PHE A 434 -2.62 -9.66 16.63
N LYS A 435 -2.23 -8.81 17.59
CA LYS A 435 -1.94 -7.39 17.37
C LYS A 435 -0.60 -7.11 16.67
N LYS A 436 0.30 -8.11 16.57
CA LYS A 436 1.62 -7.99 15.93
C LYS A 436 1.81 -9.13 14.93
N LYS A 437 2.63 -8.95 13.89
CA LYS A 437 3.19 -10.12 13.21
C LYS A 437 4.11 -10.83 14.22
N HIS A 438 4.06 -12.16 14.24
CA HIS A 438 4.98 -12.90 15.07
C HIS A 438 6.35 -12.90 14.36
N ASP A 439 7.20 -11.96 14.75
CA ASP A 439 8.57 -11.78 14.22
C ASP A 439 9.62 -12.34 15.19
N GLU A 440 9.19 -13.07 16.23
CA GLU A 440 10.01 -13.66 17.30
C GLU A 440 10.82 -14.90 16.83
N LEU A 441 10.87 -15.19 15.52
CA LEU A 441 11.47 -16.37 14.90
C LEU A 441 12.71 -16.07 14.04
#